data_AF-A0A2V6GWR7-F1
#
_entry.id   AF-A0A2V6GWR7-F1
#
_cell.length_a   1.000
_cell.length_b   1.000
_cell.length_c   1.000
_cell.angle_alpha   90.00
_cell.angle_beta   90.00
_cell.angle_gamma   90.00
#
_symmetry.space_group_name_H-M   'P 1'
#
loop_
_entity.id
_entity.type
_entity.pdbx_description
1 polymer ?
#
loop_
_entity_poly.entity_id
_entity_poly.type
_entity_poly.pdbx_seq_one_letter_code
_entity_poly.pdbx_strand_id
1 'polypeptide(L)'
;MDYYETELRNKNRGYMKLIVWQKAIQLFELIWKIAFIEAKIDFRLRSQLADAAQSISANISEGYGRRSINGYIQFLYYALGSLAGTMTRAIGLT
;
A
#
# COMPACT_ATOMS: atom_id res chain seq x y z
N MET A 1 -16.22 12.22 -8.73
CA MET A 1 -16.01 11.60 -7.41
C MET A 1 -14.65 10.95 -7.47
N ASP A 2 -13.69 11.40 -6.65
CA ASP A 2 -12.37 10.75 -6.62
C ASP A 2 -12.58 9.29 -6.24
N TYR A 3 -11.90 8.38 -6.95
CA TYR A 3 -12.13 6.93 -6.91
C TYR A 3 -12.09 6.30 -5.50
N TYR A 4 -11.52 7.00 -4.52
CA TYR A 4 -11.39 6.55 -3.13
C TYR A 4 -12.23 7.33 -2.11
N GLU A 5 -13.00 8.34 -2.52
CA GLU A 5 -13.94 9.01 -1.61
C GLU A 5 -15.24 8.21 -1.52
N THR A 6 -15.62 7.85 -0.29
CA THR A 6 -16.94 7.28 0.01
C THR A 6 -17.97 8.40 0.13
N GLU A 7 -19.23 8.15 -0.23
CA GLU A 7 -20.34 9.11 -0.05
C GLU A 7 -20.64 9.38 1.44
N LEU A 8 -20.12 8.54 2.34
CA LEU A 8 -20.31 8.65 3.77
C LEU A 8 -19.26 9.58 4.38
N ARG A 9 -19.67 10.82 4.70
CA ARG A 9 -18.83 11.86 5.34
C ARG A 9 -18.04 11.37 6.56
N ASN A 10 -18.59 10.43 7.34
CA ASN A 10 -17.96 9.88 8.54
C ASN A 10 -16.96 8.73 8.26
N LYS A 11 -16.91 8.22 7.02
CA LYS A 11 -15.98 7.14 6.61
C LYS A 11 -14.78 7.63 5.79
N ASN A 12 -14.84 8.83 5.20
CA ASN A 12 -13.67 9.45 4.56
C ASN A 12 -12.67 9.89 5.62
N ARG A 13 -11.89 8.91 6.12
CA ARG A 13 -10.76 9.18 6.98
C ARG A 13 -9.78 10.05 6.20
N GLY A 14 -9.22 11.08 6.84
CA GLY A 14 -8.42 12.10 6.15
C GLY A 14 -7.24 11.55 5.35
N TYR A 15 -6.71 10.38 5.71
CA TYR A 15 -5.66 9.72 4.91
C TYR A 15 -6.09 9.35 3.49
N MET A 16 -7.39 9.10 3.23
CA MET A 16 -7.88 8.74 1.90
C MET A 16 -7.74 9.88 0.89
N LYS A 17 -7.58 11.12 1.39
CA LYS A 17 -7.31 12.31 0.60
C LYS A 17 -5.82 12.52 0.31
N LEU A 18 -4.94 11.75 0.95
CA LEU A 18 -3.50 11.86 0.71
C LEU A 18 -3.16 11.21 -0.63
N ILE A 19 -2.58 11.99 -1.55
CA ILE A 19 -2.12 11.50 -2.86
C ILE A 19 -1.19 10.29 -2.70
N VAL A 20 -0.32 10.30 -1.69
CA VAL A 20 0.60 9.18 -1.43
C VAL A 20 -0.13 7.90 -1.05
N TRP A 21 -1.25 7.98 -0.31
CA TRP A 21 -2.07 6.81 0.02
C TRP A 21 -2.79 6.27 -1.22
N GLN A 22 -3.36 7.16 -2.03
CA GLN A 22 -4.04 6.78 -3.28
C GLN A 22 -3.07 6.09 -4.25
N LYS A 23 -1.86 6.62 -4.41
CA LYS A 23 -0.80 6.00 -5.21
C LYS A 23 -0.37 4.65 -4.65
N ALA A 24 -0.32 4.48 -3.33
CA ALA A 24 -0.02 3.20 -2.70
C ALA A 24 -1.10 2.14 -3.00
N ILE A 25 -2.38 2.52 -3.01
CA ILE A 25 -3.48 1.62 -3.43
C ILE A 25 -3.36 1.25 -4.91
N GLN A 26 -3.11 2.22 -5.79
CA GLN A 26 -2.89 1.95 -7.22
C GLN A 26 -1.72 0.99 -7.46
N LEU A 27 -0.62 1.14 -6.71
CA LEU A 27 0.50 0.22 -6.76
C LEU A 27 0.10 -1.20 -6.32
N PHE A 28 -0.67 -1.31 -5.23
CA PHE A 28 -1.18 -2.60 -4.78
C PHE A 28 -2.08 -3.26 -5.84
N GLU A 29 -3.00 -2.52 -6.47
CA GLU A 29 -3.85 -3.03 -7.55
C GLU A 29 -3.02 -3.54 -8.74
N LEU A 30 -1.96 -2.82 -9.13
CA LEU A 30 -1.05 -3.25 -10.20
C LEU A 30 -0.31 -4.54 -9.82
N ILE A 31 0.28 -4.58 -8.62
CA ILE A 31 1.02 -5.74 -8.13
C ILE A 31 0.12 -6.96 -8.02
N TRP A 32 -1.13 -6.79 -7.56
CA TRP A 32 -2.10 -7.88 -7.47
C TRP A 32 -2.37 -8.50 -8.85
N LYS A 33 -2.56 -7.67 -9.89
CA LYS A 33 -2.74 -8.15 -11.26
C LYS A 33 -1.51 -8.93 -11.76
N ILE A 34 -0.31 -8.39 -11.57
CA ILE A 34 0.93 -9.06 -12.01
C ILE A 34 1.10 -10.39 -11.27
N ALA A 35 0.97 -10.39 -9.94
CA ALA A 35 1.24 -11.54 -9.10
C ALA A 35 0.25 -12.69 -9.34
N PHE A 36 -1.04 -12.39 -9.50
CA PHE A 36 -2.08 -13.43 -9.54
C PHE A 36 -2.68 -13.69 -10.93
N ILE A 37 -2.55 -12.77 -11.88
CA ILE A 37 -3.14 -12.90 -13.22
C ILE A 37 -2.07 -13.22 -14.26
N GLU A 38 -0.96 -12.47 -14.27
CA GLU A 38 -0.04 -12.46 -15.42
C GLU A 38 1.15 -13.43 -15.29
N ALA A 39 1.70 -13.61 -14.08
CA ALA A 39 3.00 -14.27 -13.92
C ALA A 39 2.90 -15.70 -13.37
N LYS A 40 3.66 -16.65 -13.94
CA LYS A 40 3.84 -18.02 -13.41
C LYS A 40 4.82 -18.06 -12.22
N ILE A 41 4.56 -17.25 -11.21
CA ILE A 41 5.36 -17.19 -9.97
C ILE A 41 4.88 -18.27 -9.00
N ASP A 42 5.76 -18.79 -8.15
CA ASP A 42 5.35 -19.67 -7.06
C ASP A 42 4.44 -18.94 -6.07
N PHE A 43 3.53 -19.69 -5.43
CA PHE A 43 2.52 -19.14 -4.54
C PHE A 43 3.10 -18.29 -3.40
N ARG A 44 4.25 -18.69 -2.83
CA ARG A 44 4.85 -18.00 -1.69
C ARG A 44 5.33 -16.62 -2.10
N LEU A 45 5.99 -16.50 -3.25
CA LEU A 45 6.47 -15.21 -3.74
C LEU A 45 5.33 -14.27 -4.14
N ARG A 46 4.23 -14.81 -4.70
CA ARG A 46 3.00 -14.03 -4.98
C ARG A 46 2.44 -13.38 -3.70
N SER A 47 2.26 -14.18 -2.65
CA SER A 47 1.77 -13.69 -1.36
C SER A 47 2.70 -12.62 -0.81
N GLN A 48 4.01 -12.90 -0.72
CA GLN A 48 4.96 -11.93 -0.16
C GLN A 48 5.00 -10.60 -0.93
N LEU A 49 4.87 -10.64 -2.25
CA LEU A 49 4.85 -9.43 -3.07
C LEU A 49 3.55 -8.64 -2.85
N ALA A 50 2.40 -9.30 -2.86
CA ALA A 50 1.10 -8.65 -2.63
C ALA A 50 0.99 -8.07 -1.21
N ASP A 51 1.44 -8.81 -0.19
CA ASP A 51 1.43 -8.40 1.21
C ASP A 51 2.33 -7.17 1.42
N ALA A 52 3.53 -7.16 0.81
CA ALA A 52 4.43 -6.01 0.86
C ALA A 52 3.80 -4.77 0.22
N ALA A 53 3.17 -4.91 -0.95
CA ALA A 53 2.53 -3.79 -1.64
C ALA A 53 1.33 -3.24 -0.86
N GLN A 54 0.46 -4.11 -0.34
CA GLN A 54 -0.68 -3.73 0.48
C GLN A 54 -0.25 -2.96 1.74
N SER A 55 0.82 -3.43 2.38
CA SER A 55 1.38 -2.88 3.63
C SER A 55 1.76 -1.39 3.51
N ILE A 56 2.06 -0.88 2.33
CA ILE A 56 2.39 0.55 2.11
C ILE A 56 1.18 1.42 2.47
N SER A 57 0.02 1.13 1.89
CA SER A 57 -1.21 1.88 2.16
C SER A 57 -1.74 1.67 3.58
N ALA A 58 -1.58 0.45 4.12
CA ALA A 58 -1.96 0.11 5.49
C ALA A 58 -1.17 0.95 6.50
N ASN A 59 0.17 0.98 6.37
CA ASN A 59 1.03 1.76 7.26
C ASN A 59 0.73 3.26 7.20
N ILE A 60 0.44 3.82 6.02
CA ILE A 60 0.03 5.24 5.92
C ILE A 60 -1.26 5.49 6.70
N SER A 61 -2.25 4.61 6.57
CA SER A 61 -3.54 4.75 7.26
C SER A 61 -3.45 4.54 8.78
N GLU A 62 -2.66 3.55 9.22
CA GLU A 62 -2.40 3.28 10.63
C GLU A 62 -1.60 4.41 11.28
N GLY A 63 -0.60 4.93 10.57
CA GLY A 63 0.20 6.07 10.98
C GLY A 63 -0.65 7.34 11.15
N TYR A 64 -1.56 7.59 10.20
CA TYR A 64 -2.51 8.71 10.29
C TYR A 64 -3.42 8.61 11.52
N GLY A 65 -3.71 7.38 11.99
CA GLY A 65 -4.46 7.13 13.21
C GLY A 65 -3.68 7.33 14.52
N ARG A 66 -2.38 7.62 14.46
CA ARG A 66 -1.55 7.82 15.67
C ARG A 66 -1.81 9.18 16.30
N ARG A 67 -1.65 9.25 17.63
CA ARG A 67 -1.90 10.45 18.44
C ARG A 67 -0.75 11.48 18.41
N SER A 68 0.42 11.11 17.87
CA SER A 68 1.60 11.97 17.86
C SER A 68 2.25 11.98 16.48
N ILE A 69 2.92 13.10 16.15
CA ILE A 69 3.66 13.26 14.90
C ILE A 69 4.78 12.23 14.77
N ASN A 70 5.50 11.94 15.85
CA ASN A 70 6.56 10.94 15.86
C ASN A 70 6.02 9.54 15.56
N GLY A 71 4.84 9.20 16.11
CA GLY A 71 4.16 7.95 15.79
C GLY A 71 3.73 7.89 14.32
N TYR A 72 3.25 8.99 13.75
CA TYR A 72 2.92 9.03 12.34
C TYR A 72 4.17 8.83 11.46
N ILE A 73 5.25 9.56 11.73
CA ILE A 73 6.52 9.45 10.99
C ILE A 73 7.09 8.03 11.03
N GLN A 74 7.04 7.36 12.18
CA GLN A 74 7.51 5.98 12.30
C GLN A 74 6.78 5.03 11.34
N PHE A 75 5.47 5.18 11.22
CA PHE A 75 4.66 4.39 10.29
C PHE A 75 4.94 4.73 8.82
N LEU A 76 5.27 5.99 8.51
CA LEU A 76 5.73 6.37 7.16
C LEU A 76 7.07 5.69 6.80
N TYR A 77 7.99 5.53 7.76
CA TYR A 77 9.20 4.75 7.54
C TYR A 77 8.92 3.26 7.29
N TYR A 78 7.93 2.67 7.97
CA TYR A 78 7.50 1.30 7.65
C TYR A 78 6.90 1.20 6.25
N ALA A 79 6.07 2.17 5.83
CA ALA A 79 5.55 2.22 4.47
C ALA A 79 6.68 2.30 3.42
N LEU A 80 7.73 3.10 3.70
CA LEU A 80 8.91 3.20 2.84
C LEU A 80 9.68 1.88 2.77
N GLY A 81 9.85 1.18 3.88
CA GLY A 81 10.45 -0.16 3.92
C GLY A 81 9.65 -1.19 3.10
N SER A 82 8.32 -1.18 3.22
CA SER A 82 7.42 -2.04 2.44
C SER A 82 7.51 -1.74 0.93
N LEU A 83 7.66 -0.46 0.55
CA LEU A 83 7.89 -0.07 -0.85
C LEU A 83 9.20 -0.64 -1.38
N ALA A 84 10.30 -0.48 -0.64
CA ALA A 84 11.60 -1.05 -1.04
C ALA A 84 11.51 -2.57 -1.20
N GLY A 85 10.86 -3.26 -0.26
CA GLY A 85 10.62 -4.71 -0.35
C GLY A 85 9.77 -5.11 -1.56
N THR A 86 8.75 -4.32 -1.90
CA THR A 86 7.90 -4.55 -3.07
C THR A 86 8.71 -4.42 -4.36
N MET A 87 9.48 -3.35 -4.50
CA MET A 87 10.29 -3.08 -5.70
C MET A 87 11.37 -4.15 -5.92
N THR A 88 12.09 -4.56 -4.86
CA THR A 88 13.11 -5.62 -4.95
C THR A 88 12.52 -6.93 -5.47
N ARG A 89 11.33 -7.31 -4.99
CA ARG A 89 10.65 -8.53 -5.45
C ARG A 89 10.12 -8.39 -6.87
N ALA A 90 9.55 -7.23 -7.22
CA ALA A 90 9.00 -6.98 -8.55
C ALA A 90 10.07 -7.02 -9.64
N ILE A 91 11.25 -6.41 -9.40
CA ILE A 91 12.38 -6.45 -10.34
C ILE A 91 12.92 -7.89 -10.52
N GLY A 92 12.85 -8.72 -9.48
CA GLY A 92 13.23 -10.14 -9.59
C GLY A 92 12.29 -10.99 -10.45
N LEU A 93 11.15 -10.45 -10.90
CA LEU A 93 10.16 -11.15 -11.71
C LEU A 93 10.21 -10.79 -13.21
N THR A 94 10.96 -9.74 -13.56
CA THR A 94 11.24 -9.34 -14.96
C THR A 94 12.52 -9.99 -15.46
#